data_AF-A0A4V1AWB3-F1
#
_entry.id   AF-A0A4V1AWB3-F1
#
_cell.length_a   1.000
_cell.length_b   1.000
_cell.length_c   1.000
_cell.angle_alpha   90.00
_cell.angle_beta   90.00
_cell.angle_gamma   90.00
#
_symmetry.space_group_name_H-M   'P 1'
#
loop_
_entity.id
_entity.type
_entity.pdbx_description
1 polymer ?
#
loop_
_entity_poly.entity_id
_entity_poly.type
_entity_poly.pdbx_seq_one_letter_code
_entity_poly.pdbx_strand_id
1 'polypeptide(L)'
;MGIPLIQQYRVGRYVLGKKLRGEKRYPLVLMLEPLFRCNLACAGCGKIDHPEEILNKRLSVQECLDAVDECGAPIVSIPGGEPLLHKEMPQIVEGIIQRKKFVYLCTNALLLAKRLKDYTPSPYLTFSVHLDGNREHHDASVCQQGVFDRAVAAIKLCRERGFRVTVNCTLFQGVKPEEVADFFDYCMEMGIEGVTISPGYSYERAPRQDIFLQRVASKRLFRDIFRLDKARKWQFNQSSLFLDFLAGNQTYQCTPWGNPTRNIFGWQRPCYLFSEEGYAPTFKSLMEETDWSKYGTGNHPKCANCMAHCGYEATAVNDTLDHPLKAFKVFLRGPRLEGPLAPELPINYSEKPDTVSIPVDSLRRKSRGTS
;
A
#
# COMPACT_ATOMS: atom_id res chain seq x y z
N MET A 1 8.48 11.78 -12.31
CA MET A 1 7.46 10.85 -11.79
C MET A 1 8.16 9.53 -11.49
N GLY A 2 7.88 8.86 -10.37
CA GLY A 2 8.61 7.65 -9.97
C GLY A 2 8.23 6.37 -10.70
N ILE A 3 7.25 6.42 -11.60
CA ILE A 3 6.78 5.27 -12.39
C ILE A 3 7.45 5.30 -13.78
N PRO A 4 8.08 4.21 -14.26
CA PRO A 4 8.69 4.18 -15.58
C PRO A 4 7.68 4.34 -16.73
N LEU A 5 8.13 4.92 -17.84
CA LEU A 5 7.30 5.15 -19.04
C LEU A 5 6.66 3.86 -19.59
N ILE A 6 7.39 2.75 -19.60
CA ILE A 6 6.84 1.46 -20.04
C ILE A 6 5.65 1.01 -19.18
N GLN A 7 5.70 1.27 -17.87
CA GLN A 7 4.61 0.95 -16.96
C GLN A 7 3.43 1.91 -17.15
N GLN A 8 3.69 3.22 -17.24
CA GLN A 8 2.65 4.21 -17.53
C GLN A 8 1.89 3.88 -18.82
N TYR A 9 2.61 3.59 -19.91
CA TYR A 9 2.02 3.22 -21.19
C TYR A 9 1.16 1.95 -21.10
N ARG A 10 1.68 0.87 -20.51
CA ARG A 10 0.96 -0.41 -20.46
C ARG A 10 -0.24 -0.38 -19.52
N VAL A 11 -0.13 0.29 -18.38
CA VAL A 11 -1.25 0.52 -17.47
C VAL A 11 -2.29 1.41 -18.14
N GLY A 12 -1.88 2.54 -18.73
CA GLY A 12 -2.80 3.44 -19.46
C GLY A 12 -3.55 2.71 -20.58
N ARG A 13 -2.86 1.94 -21.41
CA ARG A 13 -3.46 1.09 -22.46
C ARG A 13 -4.43 0.06 -21.87
N TYR A 14 -4.07 -0.60 -20.77
CA TYR A 14 -4.93 -1.57 -20.10
C TYR A 14 -6.24 -0.92 -19.64
N VAL A 15 -6.15 0.19 -18.91
CA VAL A 15 -7.31 0.89 -18.35
C VAL A 15 -8.20 1.45 -19.46
N LEU A 16 -7.61 2.07 -20.49
CA LEU A 16 -8.37 2.53 -21.65
C LEU A 16 -9.11 1.37 -22.34
N GLY A 17 -8.45 0.22 -22.52
CA GLY A 17 -9.09 -0.96 -23.08
C GLY A 17 -10.26 -1.49 -22.23
N LYS A 18 -10.14 -1.45 -20.90
CA LYS A 18 -11.24 -1.81 -19.98
C LYS A 18 -12.41 -0.85 -20.12
N LYS A 19 -12.15 0.46 -20.15
CA LYS A 19 -13.17 1.51 -20.33
C LYS A 19 -13.89 1.39 -21.68
N LEU A 20 -13.15 1.17 -22.78
CA LEU A 20 -13.73 1.02 -24.12
C LEU A 20 -14.65 -0.21 -24.24
N ARG A 21 -14.42 -1.26 -23.45
CA ARG A 21 -15.32 -2.43 -23.37
C ARG A 21 -16.49 -2.24 -22.40
N GLY A 22 -16.63 -1.07 -21.77
CA GLY A 22 -17.68 -0.80 -20.79
C GLY A 22 -17.52 -1.58 -19.48
N GLU A 23 -16.32 -2.13 -19.20
CA GLU A 23 -16.05 -2.87 -17.96
C GLU A 23 -16.04 -1.90 -16.78
N LYS A 24 -17.06 -1.97 -15.91
CA LYS A 24 -17.20 -1.07 -14.75
C LYS A 24 -16.25 -1.42 -13.60
N ARG A 25 -15.92 -2.70 -13.44
CA ARG A 25 -15.07 -3.23 -12.37
C ARG A 25 -13.93 -4.03 -12.98
N TYR A 26 -12.70 -3.61 -12.71
CA TYR A 26 -11.49 -4.30 -13.14
C TYR A 26 -10.35 -4.01 -12.17
N PRO A 27 -9.39 -4.94 -12.05
CA PRO A 27 -8.26 -4.78 -11.15
C PRO A 27 -7.11 -4.02 -11.81
N LEU A 28 -6.47 -3.13 -11.06
CA LEU A 28 -5.21 -2.49 -11.44
C LEU A 28 -4.01 -3.19 -10.82
N VAL A 29 -4.14 -3.65 -9.58
CA VAL A 29 -3.06 -4.27 -8.80
C VAL A 29 -3.59 -5.53 -8.13
N LEU A 30 -3.01 -6.69 -8.43
CA LEU A 30 -3.24 -7.87 -7.60
C LEU A 30 -2.39 -7.75 -6.33
N MET A 31 -3.02 -7.78 -5.16
CA MET A 31 -2.34 -7.96 -3.88
C MET A 31 -2.20 -9.47 -3.62
N LEU A 32 -1.01 -10.01 -3.86
CA LEU A 32 -0.72 -11.43 -3.69
C LEU A 32 -0.02 -11.66 -2.34
N GLU A 33 -0.63 -12.41 -1.44
CA GLU A 33 -0.08 -12.74 -0.12
C GLU A 33 0.18 -14.27 -0.03
N PRO A 34 1.31 -14.77 -0.55
CA PRO A 34 1.60 -16.20 -0.55
C PRO A 34 1.79 -16.79 0.85
N LEU A 35 2.04 -15.94 1.85
CA LEU A 35 2.26 -16.32 3.24
C LEU A 35 1.90 -15.17 4.18
N PHE A 36 1.75 -15.49 5.46
CA PHE A 36 1.58 -14.48 6.52
C PHE A 36 2.73 -14.43 7.54
N ARG A 37 3.59 -15.46 7.63
CA ARG A 37 4.73 -15.42 8.54
C ARG A 37 5.66 -14.26 8.20
N CYS A 38 6.04 -13.52 9.23
CA CYS A 38 7.02 -12.44 9.17
C CYS A 38 8.11 -12.67 10.23
N ASN A 39 9.27 -12.06 10.01
CA ASN A 39 10.39 -12.00 10.96
C ASN A 39 10.39 -10.70 11.79
N LEU A 40 9.33 -9.88 11.69
CA LEU A 40 9.05 -8.70 12.51
C LEU A 40 7.62 -8.77 13.07
N ALA A 41 7.38 -8.02 14.15
CA ALA A 41 6.08 -7.88 14.81
C ALA A 41 5.72 -6.40 15.00
N CYS A 42 5.48 -5.71 13.88
CA CYS A 42 5.24 -4.27 13.84
C CYS A 42 3.94 -3.88 14.57
N ALA A 43 3.94 -2.72 15.22
CA ALA A 43 2.82 -2.25 16.05
C ALA A 43 1.53 -2.01 15.24
N GLY A 44 1.64 -1.65 13.97
CA GLY A 44 0.51 -1.39 13.07
C GLY A 44 0.09 -2.55 12.18
N CYS A 45 0.69 -3.75 12.33
CA CYS A 45 0.41 -4.90 11.45
C CYS A 45 -0.49 -5.93 12.14
N GLY A 46 -1.64 -6.25 11.52
CA GLY A 46 -2.54 -7.32 11.99
C GLY A 46 -2.36 -8.67 11.28
N LYS A 47 -1.49 -8.76 10.25
CA LYS A 47 -1.39 -9.94 9.37
C LYS A 47 -0.69 -11.14 10.02
N ILE A 48 0.08 -10.94 11.09
CA ILE A 48 0.75 -12.02 11.83
C ILE A 48 -0.06 -12.55 13.01
N ASP A 49 -1.25 -11.97 13.26
CA ASP A 49 -2.13 -12.37 14.35
C ASP A 49 -2.94 -13.62 13.97
N HIS A 50 -2.23 -14.74 13.88
CA HIS A 50 -2.76 -16.05 13.55
C HIS A 50 -1.99 -17.16 14.29
N PRO A 51 -2.60 -18.33 14.50
CA PRO A 51 -1.90 -19.50 15.03
C PRO A 51 -0.71 -19.91 14.14
N GLU A 52 0.28 -20.55 14.74
CA GLU A 52 1.50 -20.98 14.03
C GLU A 52 1.22 -21.86 12.81
N GLU A 53 0.22 -22.74 12.88
CA GLU A 53 -0.21 -23.60 11.78
C GLU A 53 -0.62 -22.78 10.55
N ILE A 54 -1.38 -21.71 10.73
CA ILE A 54 -1.76 -20.75 9.67
C ILE A 54 -0.55 -19.96 9.20
N LEU A 55 0.27 -19.45 10.12
CA LEU A 55 1.48 -18.70 9.76
C LEU A 55 2.46 -19.55 8.95
N ASN A 56 2.43 -20.88 9.06
CA ASN A 56 3.28 -21.78 8.29
C ASN A 56 2.74 -22.16 6.91
N LYS A 57 1.48 -21.84 6.59
CA LYS A 57 0.92 -22.09 5.26
C LYS A 57 1.57 -21.22 4.20
N ARG A 58 1.75 -21.79 3.02
CA ARG A 58 2.33 -21.14 1.84
C ARG A 58 1.48 -21.50 0.64
N LEU A 59 1.16 -20.52 -0.21
CA LEU A 59 0.69 -20.82 -1.56
C LEU A 59 1.87 -21.36 -2.37
N SER A 60 1.64 -22.43 -3.12
CA SER A 60 2.61 -22.93 -4.10
C SER A 60 2.86 -21.92 -5.22
N VAL A 61 3.93 -22.15 -5.99
CA VAL A 61 4.21 -21.37 -7.21
C VAL A 61 3.01 -21.39 -8.16
N GLN A 62 2.42 -22.57 -8.38
CA GLN A 62 1.30 -22.73 -9.30
C GLN A 62 0.07 -21.94 -8.83
N GLU A 63 -0.32 -22.05 -7.56
CA GLU A 63 -1.46 -21.30 -7.01
C GLU A 63 -1.27 -19.77 -7.13
N CYS A 64 -0.03 -19.29 -6.96
CA CYS A 64 0.31 -17.89 -7.14
C CYS A 64 0.14 -17.45 -8.60
N LEU A 65 0.64 -18.25 -9.54
CA LEU A 65 0.58 -17.92 -10.97
C LEU A 65 -0.83 -18.05 -11.53
N ASP A 66 -1.60 -19.04 -11.08
CA ASP A 66 -3.01 -19.19 -11.43
C ASP A 66 -3.82 -17.97 -10.99
N ALA A 67 -3.58 -17.47 -9.77
CA ALA A 67 -4.25 -16.26 -9.30
C ALA A 67 -3.87 -15.01 -10.11
N VAL A 68 -2.62 -14.92 -10.58
CA VAL A 68 -2.15 -13.83 -11.45
C VAL A 68 -2.85 -13.88 -12.81
N ASP A 69 -3.01 -15.07 -13.38
CA ASP A 69 -3.68 -15.29 -14.65
C ASP A 69 -5.19 -15.04 -14.54
N GLU A 70 -5.81 -15.52 -13.46
CA GLU A 70 -7.23 -15.36 -13.18
C GLU A 70 -7.63 -13.88 -12.99
N CYS A 71 -6.84 -13.12 -12.22
CA CYS A 71 -7.10 -11.70 -11.97
C CYS A 71 -6.82 -10.81 -13.18
N GLY A 72 -5.75 -11.10 -13.92
CA GLY A 72 -5.40 -10.37 -15.13
C GLY A 72 -4.93 -8.92 -14.92
N ALA A 73 -4.76 -8.46 -13.67
CA ALA A 73 -4.21 -7.13 -13.36
C ALA A 73 -2.84 -6.91 -14.04
N PRO A 74 -2.50 -5.68 -14.47
CA PRO A 74 -1.20 -5.37 -15.07
C PRO A 74 -0.05 -5.34 -14.04
N ILE A 75 -0.37 -5.14 -12.76
CA ILE A 75 0.58 -5.03 -11.66
C ILE A 75 0.26 -6.12 -10.63
N VAL A 76 1.31 -6.73 -10.06
CA VAL A 76 1.23 -7.65 -8.93
C VAL A 76 2.10 -7.10 -7.82
N SER A 77 1.48 -6.74 -6.70
CA SER A 77 2.18 -6.39 -5.47
C SER A 77 2.22 -7.63 -4.58
N ILE A 78 3.38 -7.95 -4.04
CA ILE A 78 3.56 -9.11 -3.16
C ILE A 78 3.90 -8.60 -1.75
N PRO A 79 2.90 -8.31 -0.90
CA PRO A 79 3.11 -7.77 0.44
C PRO A 79 3.16 -8.81 1.57
N GLY A 80 2.64 -10.03 1.37
CA GLY A 80 2.24 -10.90 2.48
C GLY A 80 3.37 -11.39 3.39
N GLY A 81 3.15 -11.33 4.72
CA GLY A 81 4.14 -11.64 5.74
C GLY A 81 5.46 -10.92 5.47
N GLU A 82 6.56 -11.66 5.49
CA GLU A 82 7.80 -11.26 4.81
C GLU A 82 8.01 -12.18 3.58
N PRO A 83 7.78 -11.69 2.36
CA PRO A 83 7.90 -12.49 1.12
C PRO A 83 9.24 -13.22 0.97
N LEU A 84 10.34 -12.63 1.44
CA LEU A 84 11.67 -13.24 1.34
C LEU A 84 11.88 -14.47 2.24
N LEU A 85 10.90 -14.83 3.09
CA LEU A 85 10.85 -16.11 3.80
C LEU A 85 10.32 -17.25 2.94
N HIS A 86 9.61 -16.96 1.84
CA HIS A 86 9.09 -17.96 0.93
C HIS A 86 10.20 -18.49 0.03
N LYS A 87 10.56 -19.77 0.17
CA LYS A 87 11.72 -20.37 -0.55
C LYS A 87 11.58 -20.29 -2.07
N GLU A 88 10.35 -20.41 -2.57
CA GLU A 88 10.05 -20.38 -4.01
C GLU A 88 9.66 -18.98 -4.54
N MET A 89 9.86 -17.93 -3.73
CA MET A 89 9.56 -16.55 -4.17
C MET A 89 10.29 -16.15 -5.46
N PRO A 90 11.56 -16.54 -5.70
CA PRO A 90 12.22 -16.28 -6.99
C PRO A 90 11.43 -16.83 -8.19
N GLN A 91 10.93 -18.07 -8.10
CA GLN A 91 10.15 -18.72 -9.15
C GLN A 91 8.80 -18.02 -9.36
N ILE A 92 8.14 -17.60 -8.28
CA ILE A 92 6.89 -16.83 -8.36
C ILE A 92 7.13 -15.51 -9.11
N VAL A 93 8.15 -14.75 -8.69
CA VAL A 93 8.49 -13.47 -9.32
C VAL A 93 8.85 -13.64 -10.79
N GLU A 94 9.69 -14.61 -11.12
CA GLU A 94 10.08 -14.92 -12.50
C GLU A 94 8.86 -15.28 -13.36
N GLY A 95 7.97 -16.15 -12.86
CA GLY A 95 6.75 -16.53 -13.57
C GLY A 95 5.81 -15.35 -13.82
N ILE A 96 5.76 -14.36 -12.92
CA ILE A 96 4.97 -13.13 -13.10
C ILE A 96 5.62 -12.20 -14.14
N ILE A 97 6.95 -12.08 -14.13
CA ILE A 97 7.71 -11.30 -15.11
C ILE A 97 7.56 -11.88 -16.52
N GLN A 98 7.55 -13.20 -16.67
CA GLN A 98 7.31 -13.89 -17.95
C GLN A 98 5.94 -13.55 -18.55
N ARG A 99 4.92 -13.36 -17.70
CA ARG A 99 3.59 -12.85 -18.06
C ARG A 99 3.58 -11.35 -18.35
N LYS A 100 4.74 -10.70 -18.31
CA LYS A 100 4.95 -9.28 -18.55
C LYS A 100 4.11 -8.40 -17.62
N LYS A 101 3.92 -8.82 -16.37
CA LYS A 101 3.29 -8.02 -15.31
C LYS A 101 4.37 -7.29 -14.51
N PHE A 102 4.04 -6.11 -13.98
CA PHE A 102 4.95 -5.37 -13.11
C PHE A 102 4.85 -5.90 -11.68
N VAL A 103 5.96 -6.40 -11.15
CA VAL A 103 6.08 -6.93 -9.79
C VAL A 103 6.60 -5.84 -8.86
N TYR A 104 5.86 -5.58 -7.80
CA TYR A 104 6.35 -4.88 -6.62
C TYR A 104 6.52 -5.89 -5.50
N LEU A 105 7.75 -6.35 -5.27
CA LEU A 105 8.06 -7.26 -4.18
C LEU A 105 8.28 -6.45 -2.91
N CYS A 106 7.30 -6.44 -2.01
CA CYS A 106 7.41 -5.68 -0.77
C CYS A 106 8.23 -6.43 0.26
N THR A 107 9.05 -5.73 1.04
CA THR A 107 9.90 -6.37 2.06
C THR A 107 10.27 -5.38 3.17
N ASN A 108 10.48 -5.91 4.38
CA ASN A 108 11.13 -5.18 5.47
C ASN A 108 12.66 -5.11 5.33
N ALA A 109 13.19 -5.65 4.22
CA ALA A 109 14.58 -5.63 3.81
C ALA A 109 15.59 -6.38 4.70
N LEU A 110 15.18 -6.95 5.84
CA LEU A 110 16.10 -7.67 6.73
C LEU A 110 16.82 -8.86 6.07
N LEU A 111 16.14 -9.49 5.10
CA LEU A 111 16.66 -10.63 4.32
C LEU A 111 17.11 -10.24 2.92
N LEU A 112 16.85 -9.00 2.49
CA LEU A 112 17.01 -8.58 1.10
C LEU A 112 18.45 -8.73 0.62
N ALA A 113 19.43 -8.26 1.38
CA ALA A 113 20.85 -8.40 1.01
C ALA A 113 21.28 -9.86 0.77
N LYS A 114 20.78 -10.80 1.58
CA LYS A 114 21.09 -12.24 1.46
C LYS A 114 20.38 -12.88 0.26
N ARG A 115 19.14 -12.45 -0.01
CA ARG A 115 18.26 -13.00 -1.04
C ARG A 115 18.43 -12.34 -2.40
N LEU A 116 19.11 -11.21 -2.48
CA LEU A 116 19.25 -10.44 -3.71
C LEU A 116 19.86 -11.23 -4.87
N LYS A 117 20.76 -12.18 -4.56
CA LYS A 117 21.38 -13.09 -5.56
C LYS A 117 20.39 -14.06 -6.21
N ASP A 118 19.22 -14.25 -5.61
CA ASP A 118 18.18 -15.14 -6.09
C ASP A 118 17.29 -14.45 -7.16
N TYR A 119 17.54 -13.16 -7.45
CA TYR A 119 16.79 -12.35 -8.41
C TYR A 119 17.70 -11.75 -9.47
N THR A 120 17.12 -11.38 -10.62
CA THR A 120 17.81 -10.67 -11.71
C THR A 120 17.15 -9.31 -11.93
N PRO A 121 17.92 -8.21 -12.12
CA PRO A 121 17.35 -6.92 -12.46
C PRO A 121 16.46 -7.00 -13.71
N SER A 122 15.29 -6.39 -13.63
CA SER A 122 14.31 -6.41 -14.71
C SER A 122 13.51 -5.11 -14.70
N PRO A 123 13.12 -4.57 -15.86
CA PRO A 123 12.19 -3.44 -15.91
C PRO A 123 10.82 -3.77 -15.30
N TYR A 124 10.52 -5.05 -15.10
CA TYR A 124 9.29 -5.54 -14.49
C TYR A 124 9.40 -5.83 -12.99
N LEU A 125 10.59 -5.75 -12.38
CA LEU A 125 10.77 -6.05 -10.96
C LEU A 125 11.20 -4.81 -10.20
N THR A 126 10.42 -4.43 -9.19
CA THR A 126 10.75 -3.36 -8.25
C THR A 126 10.71 -3.92 -6.83
N PHE A 127 11.78 -3.72 -6.06
CA PHE A 127 11.73 -3.96 -4.61
C PHE A 127 11.08 -2.76 -3.93
N SER A 128 9.98 -3.00 -3.21
CA SER A 128 9.28 -1.98 -2.44
C SER A 128 9.64 -2.13 -0.96
N VAL A 129 10.64 -1.36 -0.51
CA VAL A 129 11.17 -1.48 0.85
C VAL A 129 10.32 -0.64 1.81
N HIS A 130 9.89 -1.23 2.92
CA HIS A 130 9.11 -0.51 3.93
C HIS A 130 10.02 0.37 4.78
N LEU A 131 9.76 1.68 4.79
CA LEU A 131 10.39 2.66 5.68
C LEU A 131 9.33 3.71 6.08
N ASP A 132 9.00 3.75 7.37
CA ASP A 132 7.88 4.53 7.92
C ASP A 132 8.37 5.82 8.60
N GLY A 133 9.24 6.54 7.89
CA GLY A 133 9.87 7.77 8.38
C GLY A 133 11.34 7.58 8.78
N ASN A 134 11.84 8.53 9.54
CA ASN A 134 13.21 8.62 10.01
C ASN A 134 13.56 7.40 10.87
N ARG A 135 14.86 7.21 11.15
CA ARG A 135 15.40 6.10 11.95
C ARG A 135 14.57 5.81 13.20
N GLU A 136 14.33 6.81 14.02
CA GLU A 136 13.62 6.68 15.30
C GLU A 136 12.17 6.23 15.09
N HIS A 137 11.48 6.84 14.13
CA HIS A 137 10.09 6.54 13.81
C HIS A 137 9.92 5.14 13.22
N HIS A 138 10.79 4.76 12.28
CA HIS A 138 10.71 3.47 11.64
C HIS A 138 11.03 2.32 12.61
N ASP A 139 12.12 2.43 13.38
CA ASP A 139 12.50 1.41 14.37
C ASP A 139 11.42 1.26 15.46
N ALA A 140 10.77 2.36 15.86
CA ALA A 140 9.63 2.33 16.78
C ALA A 140 8.40 1.64 16.15
N SER A 141 8.07 1.94 14.88
CA SER A 141 6.96 1.31 14.15
C SER A 141 7.10 -0.21 14.06
N VAL A 142 8.32 -0.69 13.80
CA VAL A 142 8.63 -2.12 13.66
C VAL A 142 9.01 -2.81 14.98
N CYS A 143 8.98 -2.08 16.10
CA CYS A 143 9.30 -2.56 17.45
C CYS A 143 10.71 -3.16 17.58
N GLN A 144 11.67 -2.71 16.77
CA GLN A 144 13.03 -3.24 16.76
C GLN A 144 14.05 -2.19 16.31
N GLN A 145 15.08 -1.94 17.14
CA GLN A 145 16.17 -1.02 16.81
C GLN A 145 17.10 -1.57 15.73
N GLY A 146 17.64 -0.66 14.91
CA GLY A 146 18.61 -0.94 13.86
C GLY A 146 17.99 -1.49 12.57
N VAL A 147 16.67 -1.56 12.45
CA VAL A 147 16.00 -2.03 11.23
C VAL A 147 16.17 -1.00 10.12
N PHE A 148 16.05 0.29 10.43
CA PHE A 148 16.24 1.38 9.47
C PHE A 148 17.59 1.29 8.74
N ASP A 149 18.70 1.15 9.47
CA ASP A 149 20.03 1.05 8.86
C ASP A 149 20.18 -0.15 7.94
N ARG A 150 19.66 -1.30 8.37
CA ARG A 150 19.70 -2.53 7.58
C ARG A 150 18.91 -2.38 6.30
N ALA A 151 17.73 -1.76 6.37
CA ALA A 151 16.91 -1.46 5.21
C ALA A 151 17.61 -0.50 4.26
N VAL A 152 18.19 0.60 4.76
CA VAL A 152 18.97 1.55 3.95
C VAL A 152 20.18 0.88 3.28
N ALA A 153 20.93 0.06 4.01
CA ALA A 153 22.07 -0.68 3.45
C ALA A 153 21.62 -1.64 2.34
N ALA A 154 20.48 -2.32 2.52
CA ALA A 154 19.91 -3.19 1.50
C ALA A 154 19.42 -2.41 0.27
N ILE A 155 18.81 -1.23 0.45
CA ILE A 155 18.42 -0.34 -0.65
C ILE A 155 19.63 0.03 -1.50
N LYS A 156 20.73 0.47 -0.86
CA LYS A 156 21.98 0.84 -1.55
C LYS A 156 22.54 -0.34 -2.34
N LEU A 157 22.60 -1.53 -1.74
CA LEU A 157 23.06 -2.75 -2.42
C LEU A 157 22.18 -3.13 -3.61
N CYS A 158 20.86 -3.02 -3.49
CA CYS A 158 19.93 -3.27 -4.60
C CYS A 158 20.20 -2.32 -5.77
N ARG A 159 20.39 -1.03 -5.47
CA ARG A 159 20.72 0.00 -6.46
C ARG A 159 22.05 -0.25 -7.15
N GLU A 160 23.10 -0.59 -6.40
CA GLU A 160 24.42 -0.94 -6.94
C GLU A 160 24.35 -2.13 -7.91
N ARG A 161 23.44 -3.08 -7.66
CA ARG A 161 23.21 -4.23 -8.54
C ARG A 161 22.21 -3.96 -9.68
N GLY A 162 21.80 -2.71 -9.87
CA GLY A 162 20.92 -2.30 -10.97
C GLY A 162 19.44 -2.63 -10.76
N PHE A 163 19.03 -3.01 -9.55
CA PHE A 163 17.61 -3.21 -9.27
C PHE A 163 16.86 -1.90 -9.09
N ARG A 164 15.59 -1.92 -9.50
CA ARG A 164 14.65 -0.85 -9.23
C ARG A 164 14.18 -0.95 -7.78
N VAL A 165 14.14 0.19 -7.09
CA VAL A 165 13.77 0.26 -5.69
C VAL A 165 12.83 1.44 -5.47
N THR A 166 11.75 1.21 -4.75
CA THR A 166 10.85 2.22 -4.20
C THR A 166 10.76 2.06 -2.69
N VAL A 167 10.36 3.13 -2.00
CA VAL A 167 10.02 3.06 -0.58
C VAL A 167 8.51 3.06 -0.42
N ASN A 168 7.98 2.20 0.44
CA ASN A 168 6.61 2.29 0.91
C ASN A 168 6.61 2.87 2.32
N CYS A 169 5.88 3.96 2.52
CA CYS A 169 5.88 4.75 3.75
C CYS A 169 4.46 4.92 4.28
N THR A 170 4.23 4.43 5.48
CA THR A 170 2.99 4.65 6.22
C THR A 170 3.19 5.78 7.23
N LEU A 171 2.38 6.83 7.12
CA LEU A 171 2.41 7.95 8.06
C LEU A 171 1.38 7.73 9.17
N PHE A 172 1.87 7.69 10.40
CA PHE A 172 1.06 7.54 11.61
C PHE A 172 0.78 8.88 12.29
N GLN A 173 -0.14 8.88 13.26
CA GLN A 173 -0.46 10.05 14.05
C GLN A 173 0.75 10.56 14.84
N GLY A 174 0.90 11.89 14.92
CA GLY A 174 1.94 12.55 15.71
C GLY A 174 3.23 12.87 14.94
N VAL A 175 3.38 12.38 13.71
CA VAL A 175 4.52 12.76 12.86
C VAL A 175 4.43 14.23 12.46
N LYS A 176 5.56 14.94 12.48
CA LYS A 176 5.62 16.34 12.06
C LYS A 176 5.86 16.46 10.56
N PRO A 177 5.23 17.42 9.86
CA PRO A 177 5.46 17.64 8.42
C PRO A 177 6.93 17.80 8.04
N GLU A 178 7.72 18.48 8.86
CA GLU A 178 9.14 18.75 8.63
C GLU A 178 9.97 17.46 8.70
N GLU A 179 9.68 16.58 9.67
CA GLU A 179 10.36 15.30 9.83
C GLU A 179 10.06 14.38 8.62
N VAL A 180 8.81 14.39 8.14
CA VAL A 180 8.44 13.65 6.91
C VAL A 180 9.15 14.21 5.69
N ALA A 181 9.26 15.53 5.57
CA ALA A 181 9.96 16.19 4.48
C ALA A 181 11.46 15.84 4.45
N ASP A 182 12.11 15.87 5.61
CA ASP A 182 13.52 15.47 5.73
C ASP A 182 13.72 13.99 5.38
N PHE A 183 12.78 13.12 5.77
CA PHE A 183 12.78 11.73 5.34
C PHE A 183 12.61 11.56 3.82
N PHE A 184 11.75 12.36 3.19
CA PHE A 184 11.58 12.33 1.73
C PHE A 184 12.82 12.84 1.00
N ASP A 185 13.48 13.88 1.50
CA ASP A 185 14.78 14.32 0.98
C ASP A 185 15.80 13.18 1.05
N TYR A 186 15.92 12.55 2.22
CA TYR A 186 16.81 11.40 2.42
C TYR A 186 16.49 10.23 1.47
N CYS A 187 15.20 9.95 1.24
CA CYS A 187 14.77 8.97 0.24
C CYS A 187 15.25 9.33 -1.17
N MET A 188 15.11 10.59 -1.59
CA MET A 188 15.58 11.02 -2.91
C MET A 188 17.10 10.94 -3.03
N GLU A 189 17.84 11.26 -1.96
CA GLU A 189 19.31 11.15 -1.91
C GLU A 189 19.80 9.70 -2.07
N MET A 190 19.02 8.72 -1.62
CA MET A 190 19.31 7.29 -1.87
C MET A 190 19.15 6.89 -3.34
N GLY A 191 18.64 7.77 -4.20
CA GLY A 191 18.46 7.52 -5.62
C GLY A 191 17.38 6.49 -5.94
N ILE A 192 16.40 6.28 -5.04
CA ILE A 192 15.25 5.41 -5.32
C ILE A 192 14.35 6.03 -6.40
N GLU A 193 13.49 5.22 -7.01
CA GLU A 193 12.60 5.71 -8.07
C GLU A 193 11.45 6.58 -7.53
N GLY A 194 11.01 6.31 -6.31
CA GLY A 194 10.03 7.13 -5.63
C GLY A 194 9.51 6.51 -4.34
N VAL A 195 8.64 7.27 -3.67
CA VAL A 195 7.97 6.87 -2.44
C VAL A 195 6.48 6.64 -2.72
N THR A 196 5.93 5.54 -2.23
CA THR A 196 4.49 5.36 -2.07
C THR A 196 4.13 5.80 -0.66
N ILE A 197 3.25 6.80 -0.54
CA ILE A 197 2.81 7.33 0.75
C ILE A 197 1.36 6.93 1.03
N SER A 198 1.08 6.56 2.26
CA SER A 198 -0.28 6.28 2.73
C SER A 198 -0.44 6.75 4.16
N PRO A 199 -1.57 7.37 4.54
CA PRO A 199 -1.90 7.47 5.94
C PRO A 199 -2.11 6.05 6.50
N GLY A 200 -1.73 5.85 7.76
CA GLY A 200 -2.01 4.62 8.48
C GLY A 200 -3.52 4.35 8.52
N TYR A 201 -3.91 3.12 8.18
CA TYR A 201 -5.28 2.64 8.28
C TYR A 201 -5.44 1.76 9.52
N SER A 202 -6.53 1.94 10.27
CA SER A 202 -6.83 1.12 11.44
C SER A 202 -7.23 -0.29 11.04
N TYR A 203 -6.25 -1.18 10.91
CA TYR A 203 -6.55 -2.61 10.85
C TYR A 203 -7.20 -3.03 12.16
N GLU A 204 -8.32 -3.73 12.09
CA GLU A 204 -9.03 -4.25 13.26
C GLU A 204 -8.17 -5.10 14.18
N ARG A 205 -7.22 -5.84 13.60
CA ARG A 205 -6.26 -6.68 14.33
C ARG A 205 -4.94 -5.98 14.64
N ALA A 206 -4.80 -4.68 14.37
CA ALA A 206 -3.60 -3.96 14.76
C ALA A 206 -3.52 -3.91 16.31
N PRO A 207 -2.37 -4.26 16.91
CA PRO A 207 -2.15 -4.18 18.36
C PRO A 207 -2.40 -2.78 18.95
N ARG A 208 -2.25 -1.71 18.14
CA ARG A 208 -2.53 -0.33 18.54
C ARG A 208 -3.53 0.33 17.60
N GLN A 209 -4.62 0.84 18.16
CA GLN A 209 -5.68 1.55 17.43
C GLN A 209 -5.58 3.08 17.55
N ASP A 210 -4.80 3.59 18.51
CA ASP A 210 -4.66 5.00 18.86
C ASP A 210 -3.66 5.78 17.98
N ILE A 211 -3.04 5.10 17.01
CA ILE A 211 -1.98 5.64 16.16
C ILE A 211 -2.46 6.11 14.78
N PHE A 212 -3.76 6.00 14.49
CA PHE A 212 -4.30 6.22 13.14
C PHE A 212 -4.90 7.61 12.96
N LEU A 213 -4.58 8.26 11.84
CA LEU A 213 -5.04 9.60 11.52
C LEU A 213 -6.52 9.61 11.12
N GLN A 214 -7.29 10.53 11.71
CA GLN A 214 -8.64 10.85 11.25
C GLN A 214 -8.57 11.53 9.87
N ARG A 215 -9.59 11.33 9.03
CA ARG A 215 -9.57 11.75 7.61
C ARG A 215 -9.20 13.22 7.39
N VAL A 216 -9.78 14.14 8.18
CA VAL A 216 -9.47 15.58 8.11
C VAL A 216 -8.06 15.88 8.61
N ALA A 217 -7.59 15.19 9.65
CA ALA A 217 -6.23 15.33 10.15
C ALA A 217 -5.20 14.86 9.12
N SER A 218 -5.46 13.72 8.44
CA SER A 218 -4.65 13.25 7.31
C SER A 218 -4.55 14.31 6.20
N LYS A 219 -5.69 14.89 5.79
CA LYS A 219 -5.72 15.93 4.75
C LYS A 219 -4.88 17.16 5.12
N ARG A 220 -4.95 17.59 6.38
CA ARG A 220 -4.15 18.70 6.89
C ARG A 220 -2.67 18.36 6.91
N LEU A 221 -2.29 17.19 7.44
CA LEU A 221 -0.91 16.71 7.45
C LEU A 221 -0.30 16.69 6.03
N PHE A 222 -0.97 16.08 5.05
CA PHE A 222 -0.46 16.06 3.68
C PHE A 222 -0.38 17.46 3.04
N ARG A 223 -1.34 18.35 3.33
CA ARG A 223 -1.23 19.75 2.91
C ARG A 223 -0.01 20.44 3.51
N ASP A 224 0.23 20.25 4.81
CA ASP A 224 1.34 20.87 5.52
C ASP A 224 2.68 20.35 4.97
N ILE A 225 2.79 19.03 4.72
CA ILE A 225 3.96 18.42 4.07
C ILE A 225 4.20 19.03 2.68
N PHE A 226 3.15 19.12 1.85
CA PHE A 226 3.29 19.63 0.48
C PHE A 226 3.50 21.15 0.39
N ARG A 227 3.25 21.92 1.47
CA ARG A 227 3.56 23.36 1.51
C ARG A 227 5.05 23.65 1.62
N LEU A 228 5.82 22.70 2.13
CA LEU A 228 7.25 22.87 2.28
C LEU A 228 7.90 23.02 0.89
N ASP A 229 8.78 24.02 0.73
CA ASP A 229 9.35 24.43 -0.56
C ASP A 229 10.04 23.30 -1.33
N LYS A 230 10.44 22.24 -0.62
CA LYS A 230 11.11 21.06 -1.15
C LYS A 230 10.17 20.09 -1.87
N ALA A 231 8.86 20.22 -1.71
CA ALA A 231 7.88 19.21 -2.12
C ALA A 231 7.90 18.87 -3.62
N ARG A 232 8.28 19.84 -4.47
CA ARG A 232 8.36 19.63 -5.93
C ARG A 232 9.54 18.75 -6.37
N LYS A 233 10.51 18.50 -5.50
CA LYS A 233 11.68 17.65 -5.80
C LYS A 233 11.37 16.16 -5.61
N TRP A 234 10.40 15.83 -4.77
CA TRP A 234 10.12 14.45 -4.40
C TRP A 234 9.41 13.69 -5.52
N GLN A 235 9.82 12.45 -5.71
CA GLN A 235 9.22 11.52 -6.65
C GLN A 235 8.28 10.58 -5.89
N PHE A 236 7.01 10.57 -6.30
CA PHE A 236 6.02 9.64 -5.78
C PHE A 236 5.69 8.56 -6.81
N ASN A 237 5.42 7.36 -6.30
CA ASN A 237 4.98 6.21 -7.09
C ASN A 237 3.44 6.11 -7.13
N GLN A 238 2.78 7.26 -7.25
CA GLN A 238 1.32 7.44 -7.19
C GLN A 238 0.89 8.53 -8.17
N SER A 239 -0.37 8.49 -8.60
CA SER A 239 -0.95 9.48 -9.51
C SER A 239 -1.05 10.86 -8.86
N SER A 240 -0.93 11.91 -9.69
CA SER A 240 -1.04 13.30 -9.21
C SER A 240 -2.40 13.58 -8.56
N LEU A 241 -3.47 12.98 -9.09
CA LEU A 241 -4.80 13.10 -8.52
C LEU A 241 -4.98 12.35 -7.19
N PHE A 242 -4.24 11.27 -6.96
CA PHE A 242 -4.22 10.64 -5.64
C PHE A 242 -3.52 11.53 -4.61
N LEU A 243 -2.40 12.16 -4.97
CA LEU A 243 -1.74 13.14 -4.09
C LEU A 243 -2.64 14.36 -3.80
N ASP A 244 -3.41 14.80 -4.80
CA ASP A 244 -4.38 15.89 -4.64
C ASP A 244 -5.59 15.49 -3.78
N PHE A 245 -5.99 14.22 -3.83
CA PHE A 245 -6.94 13.61 -2.90
C PHE A 245 -6.40 13.59 -1.46
N LEU A 246 -5.14 13.18 -1.27
CA LEU A 246 -4.48 13.22 0.03
C LEU A 246 -4.41 14.65 0.59
N ALA A 247 -4.18 15.65 -0.27
CA ALA A 247 -4.24 17.07 0.11
C ALA A 247 -5.67 17.62 0.31
N GLY A 248 -6.70 16.77 0.20
CA GLY A 248 -8.09 17.09 0.50
C GLY A 248 -8.82 17.90 -0.56
N ASN A 249 -8.34 17.92 -1.81
CA ASN A 249 -8.98 18.65 -2.91
C ASN A 249 -9.92 17.80 -3.75
N GLN A 250 -9.93 16.49 -3.54
CA GLN A 250 -10.80 15.55 -4.25
C GLN A 250 -11.73 14.83 -3.28
N THR A 251 -12.95 14.57 -3.75
CA THR A 251 -13.91 13.69 -3.08
C THR A 251 -14.05 12.43 -3.92
N TYR A 252 -13.44 11.35 -3.45
CA TYR A 252 -13.48 10.05 -4.11
C TYR A 252 -14.23 9.04 -3.29
N GLN A 253 -14.95 8.15 -3.97
CA GLN A 253 -15.32 6.85 -3.42
C GLN A 253 -14.22 5.84 -3.75
N CYS A 254 -13.91 4.94 -2.82
CA CYS A 254 -12.90 3.90 -3.08
C CYS A 254 -13.41 2.89 -4.11
N THR A 255 -12.49 2.33 -4.89
CA THR A 255 -12.73 1.20 -5.79
C THR A 255 -11.97 -0.02 -5.27
N PRO A 256 -12.47 -0.71 -4.23
CA PRO A 256 -11.73 -1.80 -3.57
C PRO A 256 -11.42 -2.97 -4.51
N TRP A 257 -12.26 -3.21 -5.52
CA TRP A 257 -12.01 -4.16 -6.61
C TRP A 257 -10.82 -3.78 -7.51
N GLY A 258 -10.30 -2.56 -7.41
CA GLY A 258 -9.09 -2.13 -8.10
C GLY A 258 -7.84 -2.83 -7.56
N ASN A 259 -7.84 -3.21 -6.29
CA ASN A 259 -6.75 -3.93 -5.64
C ASN A 259 -7.24 -5.23 -4.97
N PRO A 260 -7.73 -6.22 -5.73
CA PRO A 260 -8.19 -7.50 -5.19
C PRO A 260 -7.04 -8.22 -4.50
N THR A 261 -7.36 -9.04 -3.49
CA THR A 261 -6.35 -9.75 -2.70
C THR A 261 -6.54 -11.25 -2.78
N ARG A 262 -5.47 -11.96 -3.14
CA ARG A 262 -5.37 -13.42 -3.04
C ARG A 262 -4.38 -13.77 -1.94
N ASN A 263 -4.83 -14.52 -0.94
CA ASN A 263 -3.98 -15.00 0.15
C ASN A 263 -4.22 -16.48 0.45
N ILE A 264 -3.56 -17.06 1.45
CA ILE A 264 -3.66 -18.49 1.79
C ILE A 264 -5.09 -19.02 2.06
N PHE A 265 -6.08 -18.15 2.32
CA PHE A 265 -7.47 -18.53 2.55
C PHE A 265 -8.35 -18.46 1.28
N GLY A 266 -7.92 -17.73 0.25
CA GLY A 266 -8.68 -17.50 -0.98
C GLY A 266 -8.65 -16.05 -1.43
N TRP A 267 -9.65 -15.64 -2.19
CA TRP A 267 -9.84 -14.26 -2.64
C TRP A 267 -10.55 -13.45 -1.55
N GLN A 268 -9.85 -12.55 -0.87
CA GLN A 268 -10.36 -11.86 0.32
C GLN A 268 -11.50 -10.88 0.00
N ARG A 269 -12.57 -10.92 0.80
CA ARG A 269 -13.69 -9.99 0.74
C ARG A 269 -13.71 -9.01 1.93
N PRO A 270 -14.13 -7.76 1.72
CA PRO A 270 -14.36 -7.13 0.42
C PRO A 270 -13.06 -6.55 -0.18
N CYS A 271 -12.04 -6.24 0.64
CA CYS A 271 -10.86 -5.50 0.17
C CYS A 271 -9.57 -5.96 0.86
N TYR A 272 -8.43 -5.43 0.44
CA TYR A 272 -7.11 -5.80 1.00
C TYR A 272 -6.99 -5.61 2.53
N LEU A 273 -7.59 -4.55 3.06
CA LEU A 273 -7.44 -4.15 4.47
C LEU A 273 -8.48 -4.76 5.40
N PHE A 274 -9.51 -5.39 4.84
CA PHE A 274 -10.70 -5.81 5.56
C PHE A 274 -11.13 -7.19 5.07
N SER A 275 -11.22 -8.16 5.98
CA SER A 275 -11.42 -9.58 5.66
C SER A 275 -12.64 -10.22 6.32
N GLU A 276 -13.55 -9.43 6.91
CA GLU A 276 -14.67 -9.97 7.70
C GLU A 276 -15.74 -10.67 6.87
N GLU A 277 -15.88 -10.35 5.58
CA GLU A 277 -16.79 -11.06 4.68
C GLU A 277 -16.23 -12.40 4.17
N GLY A 278 -15.10 -12.84 4.71
CA GLY A 278 -14.47 -14.09 4.37
C GLY A 278 -13.80 -14.07 3.00
N TYR A 279 -13.89 -15.19 2.28
CA TYR A 279 -13.07 -15.44 1.09
C TYR A 279 -13.90 -16.06 -0.03
N ALA A 280 -13.72 -15.56 -1.25
CA ALA A 280 -14.26 -16.15 -2.46
C ALA A 280 -13.33 -17.27 -2.98
N PRO A 281 -13.88 -18.35 -3.56
CA PRO A 281 -13.08 -19.41 -4.15
C PRO A 281 -12.41 -18.98 -5.47
N THR A 282 -12.99 -18.02 -6.19
CA THR A 282 -12.51 -17.53 -7.48
C THR A 282 -12.56 -16.00 -7.53
N PHE A 283 -11.72 -15.41 -8.37
CA PHE A 283 -11.70 -13.98 -8.66
C PHE A 283 -13.03 -13.52 -9.24
N LYS A 284 -13.66 -14.35 -10.08
CA LYS A 284 -14.99 -14.09 -10.63
C LYS A 284 -16.05 -13.97 -9.52
N SER A 285 -16.07 -14.93 -8.60
CA SER A 285 -16.97 -14.92 -7.43
C SER A 285 -16.71 -13.70 -6.53
N LEU A 286 -15.44 -13.29 -6.34
CA LEU A 286 -15.12 -12.04 -5.65
C LEU A 286 -15.77 -10.84 -6.37
N MET A 287 -15.65 -10.74 -7.68
CA MET A 287 -16.13 -9.59 -8.46
C MET A 287 -17.66 -9.50 -8.55
N GLU A 288 -18.32 -10.64 -8.73
CA GLU A 288 -19.75 -10.73 -9.04
C GLU A 288 -20.63 -10.84 -7.79
N GLU A 289 -20.19 -11.56 -6.76
CA GLU A 289 -21.03 -11.89 -5.60
C GLU A 289 -20.81 -10.94 -4.41
N THR A 290 -19.71 -10.18 -4.38
CA THR A 290 -19.48 -9.20 -3.32
C THR A 290 -20.39 -7.98 -3.52
N ASP A 291 -21.13 -7.60 -2.47
CA ASP A 291 -21.95 -6.40 -2.48
C ASP A 291 -21.09 -5.15 -2.20
N TRP A 292 -20.39 -4.71 -3.24
CA TRP A 292 -19.51 -3.54 -3.20
C TRP A 292 -20.19 -2.25 -2.73
N SER A 293 -21.51 -2.15 -2.83
CA SER A 293 -22.25 -0.93 -2.45
C SER A 293 -22.23 -0.67 -0.95
N LYS A 294 -22.04 -1.72 -0.14
CA LYS A 294 -21.93 -1.65 1.33
C LYS A 294 -20.60 -1.10 1.83
N TYR A 295 -19.63 -0.90 0.93
CA TYR A 295 -18.26 -0.56 1.31
C TYR A 295 -17.82 0.81 0.81
N GLY A 296 -16.78 1.32 1.46
CA GLY A 296 -16.19 2.63 1.19
C GLY A 296 -16.63 3.71 2.16
N THR A 297 -15.95 4.85 2.09
CA THR A 297 -16.24 5.98 2.97
C THR A 297 -17.68 6.44 2.71
N GLY A 298 -18.41 6.71 3.80
CA GLY A 298 -19.83 7.01 3.77
C GLY A 298 -20.75 5.78 3.76
N ASN A 299 -20.26 4.59 3.36
CA ASN A 299 -21.08 3.38 3.24
C ASN A 299 -20.81 2.34 4.33
N HIS A 300 -19.64 2.36 4.97
CA HIS A 300 -19.31 1.45 6.08
C HIS A 300 -18.56 2.20 7.21
N PRO A 301 -18.89 1.96 8.51
CA PRO A 301 -18.23 2.62 9.64
C PRO A 301 -16.71 2.41 9.67
N LYS A 302 -16.24 1.17 9.46
CA LYS A 302 -14.79 0.85 9.39
C LYS A 302 -14.06 1.57 8.23
N CYS A 303 -14.78 2.03 7.20
CA CYS A 303 -14.19 2.79 6.09
C CYS A 303 -14.18 4.30 6.32
N ALA A 304 -14.74 4.82 7.42
CA ALA A 304 -14.93 6.25 7.66
C ALA A 304 -13.64 7.07 7.49
N ASN A 305 -12.53 6.56 8.04
CA ASN A 305 -11.23 7.24 8.03
C ASN A 305 -10.28 6.76 6.94
N CYS A 306 -10.69 5.81 6.09
CA CYS A 306 -9.79 5.23 5.10
C CYS A 306 -9.42 6.26 4.02
N MET A 307 -8.11 6.42 3.80
CA MET A 307 -7.53 7.15 2.65
C MET A 307 -6.38 6.34 2.02
N ALA A 308 -6.35 5.02 2.27
CA ALA A 308 -5.26 4.16 1.86
C ALA A 308 -5.17 4.04 0.34
N HIS A 309 -3.95 4.08 -0.19
CA HIS A 309 -3.71 4.02 -1.64
C HIS A 309 -4.36 2.78 -2.29
N CYS A 310 -4.37 1.63 -1.62
CA CYS A 310 -4.97 0.41 -2.15
C CYS A 310 -6.49 0.51 -2.41
N GLY A 311 -7.20 1.44 -1.76
CA GLY A 311 -8.62 1.69 -2.01
C GLY A 311 -8.89 2.81 -3.03
N TYR A 312 -7.99 3.79 -3.13
CA TYR A 312 -8.28 5.08 -3.77
C TYR A 312 -7.38 5.42 -4.96
N GLU A 313 -6.22 4.78 -5.09
CA GLU A 313 -5.32 4.99 -6.24
C GLU A 313 -6.02 4.60 -7.55
N ALA A 314 -6.75 3.48 -7.54
CA ALA A 314 -7.50 3.04 -8.71
C ALA A 314 -8.62 4.03 -9.11
N THR A 315 -9.29 4.65 -8.13
CA THR A 315 -10.23 5.75 -8.39
C THR A 315 -9.51 6.94 -9.03
N ALA A 316 -8.36 7.34 -8.50
CA ALA A 316 -7.59 8.48 -9.00
C ALA A 316 -7.01 8.24 -10.41
N VAL A 317 -6.60 7.00 -10.72
CA VAL A 317 -6.16 6.60 -12.06
C VAL A 317 -7.32 6.66 -13.06
N ASN A 318 -8.52 6.23 -12.65
CA ASN A 318 -9.71 6.36 -13.48
C ASN A 318 -10.05 7.82 -13.75
N ASP A 319 -10.04 8.65 -12.70
CA ASP A 319 -10.29 10.09 -12.80
C ASP A 319 -9.25 10.80 -13.68
N THR A 320 -8.00 10.32 -13.68
CA THR A 320 -6.93 10.84 -14.54
C THR A 320 -7.27 10.66 -16.02
N LEU A 321 -7.87 9.53 -16.39
CA LEU A 321 -8.25 9.24 -17.77
C LEU A 321 -9.59 9.89 -18.15
N ASP A 322 -10.53 10.01 -17.21
CA ASP A 322 -11.81 10.70 -17.46
C ASP A 322 -11.63 12.21 -17.57
N HIS A 323 -10.66 12.77 -16.83
CA HIS A 323 -10.41 14.21 -16.76
C HIS A 323 -8.92 14.55 -16.99
N PRO A 324 -8.38 14.34 -18.21
CA PRO A 324 -6.95 14.50 -18.47
C PRO A 324 -6.43 15.92 -18.26
N LEU A 325 -7.23 16.95 -18.59
CA LEU A 325 -6.85 18.36 -18.36
C LEU A 325 -6.72 18.70 -16.87
N LYS A 326 -7.60 18.13 -16.04
CA LYS A 326 -7.54 18.27 -14.58
C LYS A 326 -6.28 17.62 -14.04
N ALA A 327 -6.01 16.37 -14.44
CA ALA A 327 -4.81 15.64 -14.02
C ALA A 327 -3.53 16.34 -14.46
N PHE A 328 -3.49 16.86 -15.69
CA PHE A 328 -2.35 17.60 -16.22
C PHE A 328 -2.09 18.89 -15.44
N LYS A 329 -3.14 19.65 -15.09
CA LYS A 329 -3.01 20.86 -14.26
C LYS A 329 -2.43 20.55 -12.88
N VAL A 330 -2.89 19.48 -12.22
CA VAL A 330 -2.37 19.03 -10.92
C VAL A 330 -0.94 18.51 -11.05
N PHE A 331 -0.63 17.77 -12.12
CA PHE A 331 0.73 17.30 -12.38
C PHE A 331 1.73 18.47 -12.52
N LEU A 332 1.36 19.53 -13.23
CA LEU A 332 2.23 20.70 -13.42
C LEU A 332 2.35 21.59 -12.19
N ARG A 333 1.25 21.80 -11.46
CA ARG A 333 1.20 22.78 -10.35
C ARG A 333 1.40 22.17 -8.98
N GLY A 334 1.28 20.85 -8.86
CA GLY A 334 1.10 20.14 -7.61
C GLY A 334 -0.33 20.25 -7.07
N PRO A 335 -0.62 19.60 -5.93
CA PRO A 335 -1.88 19.73 -5.22
C PRO A 335 -2.19 21.17 -4.81
N ARG A 336 -3.47 21.53 -4.68
CA ARG A 336 -3.88 22.82 -4.12
C ARG A 336 -3.75 22.82 -2.59
N LEU A 337 -3.00 23.76 -2.03
CA LEU A 337 -2.64 23.74 -0.61
C LEU A 337 -3.39 24.75 0.27
N GLU A 338 -4.17 25.62 -0.36
CA GLU A 338 -4.95 26.69 0.25
C GLU A 338 -6.46 26.56 -0.05
N GLY A 339 -7.27 27.32 0.68
CA GLY A 339 -8.72 27.35 0.51
C GLY A 339 -9.45 26.14 1.14
N PRO A 340 -10.78 26.06 0.95
CA PRO A 340 -11.61 25.04 1.59
C PRO A 340 -11.32 23.63 1.06
N LEU A 341 -11.40 22.64 1.96
CA LEU A 341 -11.33 21.22 1.61
C LEU A 341 -12.56 20.82 0.77
N ALA A 342 -12.40 19.82 -0.09
CA ALA A 342 -13.52 19.23 -0.80
C ALA A 342 -14.51 18.59 0.19
N PRO A 343 -15.83 18.64 -0.08
CA PRO A 343 -16.85 18.09 0.81
C PRO A 343 -16.66 16.58 1.01
N GLU A 344 -16.95 16.09 2.21
CA GLU A 344 -16.95 14.64 2.46
C GLU A 344 -18.17 13.96 1.84
N LEU A 345 -18.05 12.66 1.59
CA LEU A 345 -19.18 11.85 1.15
C LEU A 345 -20.26 11.77 2.25
N PRO A 346 -21.55 11.69 1.88
CA PRO A 346 -22.63 11.52 2.84
C PRO A 346 -22.47 10.20 3.61
N ILE A 347 -22.89 10.20 4.88
CA ILE A 347 -22.91 9.01 5.72
C ILE A 347 -24.27 8.31 5.53
N ASN A 348 -24.22 7.07 5.05
CA ASN A 348 -25.37 6.24 4.71
C ASN A 348 -25.59 5.10 5.73
N TYR A 349 -24.93 5.15 6.89
CA TYR A 349 -25.07 4.19 7.99
C TYR A 349 -25.43 4.91 9.30
N SER A 350 -26.15 4.22 10.18
CA SER A 350 -26.65 4.76 11.45
C SER A 350 -25.64 4.62 12.61
N GLU A 351 -24.70 3.69 12.51
CA GLU A 351 -23.71 3.40 13.54
C GLU A 351 -22.66 4.53 13.62
N LYS A 352 -22.30 4.96 14.84
CA LYS A 352 -21.16 5.87 15.00
C LYS A 352 -19.87 5.09 14.74
N PRO A 353 -18.89 5.64 14.00
CA PRO A 353 -17.59 5.02 13.89
C PRO A 353 -16.98 4.86 15.28
N ASP A 354 -16.41 3.69 15.58
CA ASP A 354 -15.70 3.46 16.84
C ASP A 354 -14.56 4.48 16.97
N THR A 355 -14.72 5.45 17.86
CA THR A 355 -13.61 6.32 18.29
C THR A 355 -12.77 5.53 19.29
N VAL A 356 -11.82 4.76 18.79
CA VAL A 356 -10.91 4.02 19.66
C VAL A 356 -9.84 4.98 20.17
N SER A 357 -10.05 5.58 21.35
CA SER A 357 -9.02 6.26 22.12
C SER A 357 -8.47 5.30 23.17
N ILE A 358 -7.23 4.85 23.02
CA ILE A 358 -6.55 4.02 24.01
C ILE A 358 -5.66 4.94 24.87
N PRO A 359 -5.85 5.00 26.21
CA PRO A 359 -4.99 5.75 27.10
C PRO A 359 -3.55 5.21 27.05
N VAL A 360 -2.58 6.11 26.91
CA VAL A 360 -1.13 5.80 26.81
C VAL A 360 -0.62 4.89 27.94
N ASP A 361 -1.24 4.95 29.12
CA ASP A 361 -0.85 4.16 30.30
C ASP A 361 -1.08 2.64 30.14
N SER A 362 -1.93 2.22 29.20
CA SER A 362 -2.17 0.80 28.89
C SER A 362 -1.09 0.17 27.99
N LEU A 363 -0.12 0.95 27.51
CA LEU A 363 0.94 0.52 26.58
C LEU A 363 2.17 -0.14 27.26
N ARG A 364 2.15 -0.35 28.59
CA ARG A 364 3.25 -1.05 29.28
C ARG A 364 3.10 -2.56 29.18
N ARG A 365 4.01 -3.17 28.42
CA ARG A 365 4.21 -4.62 28.26
C ARG A 365 4.19 -5.32 29.63
N LYS A 366 3.27 -6.28 29.84
CA LYS A 366 3.45 -7.29 30.89
C LYS A 366 4.77 -8.00 30.59
N SER A 367 5.77 -7.80 31.43
CA SER A 367 6.97 -8.64 31.44
C SER A 367 6.49 -10.09 31.56
N ARG A 368 6.88 -10.94 30.60
CA ARG A 368 6.71 -12.39 30.77
C ARG A 368 7.46 -12.76 32.04
N GLY A 369 6.72 -13.11 33.07
CA GLY A 369 7.26 -13.73 34.26
C GLY A 369 7.97 -15.01 33.84
N THR A 370 9.21 -15.14 34.25
CA THR A 370 9.90 -16.42 34.35
C THR A 370 9.16 -17.27 35.38
N SER A 371 8.55 -18.35 34.91
CA SER A 371 8.21 -19.53 35.71
C SER A 371 8.23 -20.73 34.79
#